data_AF-A0A8T0C8W4-F1
#
_entry.id   AF-A0A8T0C8W4-F1
#
_cell.length_a   1.000
_cell.length_b   1.000
_cell.length_c   1.000
_cell.angle_alpha   90.00
_cell.angle_beta   90.00
_cell.angle_gamma   90.00
#
_symmetry.space_group_name_H-M   'P 1'
#
loop_
_entity.id
_entity.type
_entity.pdbx_description
1 polymer ?
#
loop_
_entity_poly.entity_id
_entity_poly.type
_entity_poly.pdbx_seq_one_letter_code
_entity_poly.pdbx_strand_id
1 'polypeptide(L)'
;MSNTFATRLKQLRINLGYSQVGFSEMLDIPTASYRKYEKDVREPTLSVVSKFFLHPVTKDSALWLLTGEQQHVTHTPPAPVEPPLAYHSDMEQSLITSIANSLEFISHMKWFTPGTQAGYQDYGHIILRDLKPILQQSSVAHNEKRRA
;
A
#
# COMPACT_ATOMS: atom_id res chain seq x y z
N MET A 1 13.09 -15.65 8.70
CA MET A 1 11.64 -15.71 9.03
C MET A 1 10.99 -16.71 8.09
N SER A 2 10.25 -17.70 8.60
CA SER A 2 9.58 -18.70 7.76
C SER A 2 8.33 -18.10 7.09
N ASN A 3 8.22 -18.23 5.76
CA ASN A 3 7.08 -17.74 4.98
C ASN A 3 6.02 -18.86 4.83
N THR A 4 5.48 -19.34 5.96
CA THR A 4 4.43 -20.37 5.98
C THR A 4 3.04 -19.74 5.97
N PHE A 5 2.02 -20.53 5.63
CA PHE A 5 0.62 -20.10 5.75
C PHE A 5 0.30 -19.62 7.18
N ALA A 6 0.74 -20.35 8.21
CA ALA A 6 0.52 -19.97 9.60
C ALA A 6 1.14 -18.61 9.96
N THR A 7 2.37 -18.36 9.49
CA THR A 7 3.05 -17.07 9.70
C THR A 7 2.30 -15.92 9.02
N ARG A 8 1.87 -16.12 7.77
CA ARG A 8 1.10 -15.12 7.00
C ARG A 8 -0.28 -14.86 7.60
N LEU A 9 -0.96 -15.90 8.07
CA LEU A 9 -2.25 -15.77 8.75
C LEU A 9 -2.13 -14.89 10.00
N LYS A 10 -1.08 -15.12 10.80
CA LYS A 10 -0.79 -14.30 11.98
C LYS A 10 -0.48 -12.85 11.60
N GLN A 11 0.31 -12.63 10.55
CA GLN A 11 0.64 -11.31 10.04
C GLN A 11 -0.61 -10.56 9.55
N LEU A 12 -1.46 -11.20 8.75
CA LEU A 12 -2.73 -10.64 8.27
C LEU A 12 -3.56 -10.10 9.44
N ARG A 13 -3.76 -10.93 10.47
CA ARG A 13 -4.53 -10.54 11.65
C ARG A 13 -3.93 -9.34 12.37
N ILE A 14 -2.61 -9.33 12.58
CA ILE A 14 -1.90 -8.24 13.27
C ILE A 14 -2.02 -6.94 12.47
N ASN A 15 -1.83 -6.99 11.16
CA ASN A 15 -1.92 -5.82 10.28
C ASN A 15 -3.33 -5.20 10.29
N LEU A 16 -4.35 -6.04 10.45
CA LEU A 16 -5.74 -5.60 10.58
C LEU A 16 -6.13 -5.19 12.02
N GLY A 17 -5.21 -5.28 12.99
CA GLY A 17 -5.43 -4.82 14.37
C GLY A 17 -6.31 -5.74 15.23
N TYR A 18 -6.56 -6.98 14.82
CA TYR A 18 -7.46 -7.88 15.56
C TYR A 18 -6.74 -8.77 16.57
N SER A 19 -7.43 -9.07 17.68
CA SER A 19 -7.07 -10.18 18.58
C SER A 19 -7.40 -11.53 17.90
N GLN A 20 -6.80 -12.63 18.37
CA GLN A 20 -7.13 -13.97 17.83
C GLN A 20 -8.62 -14.30 17.98
N VAL A 21 -9.24 -13.87 19.08
CA VAL A 21 -10.67 -14.07 19.34
C VAL A 21 -11.50 -13.27 18.34
N GLY A 22 -11.29 -11.95 18.28
CA GLY A 22 -12.08 -11.07 17.40
C GLY A 22 -11.92 -11.40 15.92
N PHE A 23 -10.72 -11.80 15.48
CA PHE A 23 -10.52 -12.22 14.10
C PHE A 23 -11.22 -13.54 13.77
N SER A 24 -11.22 -14.49 14.73
CA SER A 24 -11.91 -15.76 14.56
C SER A 24 -13.43 -15.59 14.53
N GLU A 25 -13.98 -14.71 15.36
CA GLU A 25 -15.41 -14.38 15.39
C GLU A 25 -15.84 -13.68 14.09
N MET A 26 -15.07 -12.70 13.63
CA MET A 26 -15.33 -11.98 12.37
C MET A 26 -15.42 -12.93 11.16
N LEU A 27 -14.56 -13.96 11.13
CA LEU A 27 -14.55 -14.95 10.05
C LEU A 27 -15.45 -16.16 10.32
N ASP A 28 -16.21 -16.18 11.42
CA ASP A 28 -17.02 -17.31 11.84
C ASP A 28 -16.20 -18.63 11.93
N ILE A 29 -14.98 -18.55 12.46
CA ILE A 29 -14.09 -19.68 12.70
C ILE A 29 -14.04 -19.94 14.20
N PRO A 30 -14.25 -21.19 14.68
CA PRO A 30 -14.06 -21.48 16.10
C PRO A 30 -12.67 -21.07 16.59
N THR A 31 -12.58 -20.23 17.61
CA THR A 31 -11.32 -19.66 18.11
C THR A 31 -10.26 -20.73 18.43
N ALA A 32 -10.67 -21.88 18.97
CA ALA A 32 -9.76 -22.99 19.26
C ALA A 32 -9.12 -23.56 17.98
N SER A 33 -9.87 -23.63 16.88
CA SER A 33 -9.37 -24.05 15.58
C SER A 33 -8.45 -22.99 14.99
N TYR A 34 -8.88 -21.72 15.02
CA TYR A 34 -8.07 -20.59 14.54
C TYR A 34 -6.68 -20.53 15.19
N ARG A 35 -6.61 -20.71 16.51
CA ARG A 35 -5.35 -20.76 17.26
C ARG A 35 -4.42 -21.89 16.81
N LYS A 36 -4.98 -23.04 16.38
CA LYS A 36 -4.18 -24.15 15.85
C LYS A 36 -3.63 -23.83 14.46
N TYR A 37 -4.38 -23.11 13.64
CA TYR A 37 -3.94 -22.65 12.32
C TYR A 37 -2.76 -21.67 12.43
N GLU A 38 -2.84 -20.67 13.30
CA GLU A 38 -1.71 -19.72 13.49
C GLU A 38 -0.45 -20.35 14.11
N LYS A 39 -0.60 -21.47 14.81
CA LYS A 39 0.51 -22.20 15.42
C LYS A 39 1.08 -23.30 14.51
N ASP A 40 0.56 -23.45 13.29
CA ASP A 40 0.94 -24.51 12.36
C ASP A 40 0.71 -25.93 12.93
N VAL A 41 -0.20 -26.06 13.90
CA VAL A 41 -0.56 -27.35 14.52
C VAL A 41 -1.57 -28.11 13.67
N ARG A 42 -2.34 -27.38 12.85
CA ARG A 42 -3.36 -27.92 11.98
C ARG A 42 -3.48 -27.04 10.74
N GLU A 43 -3.70 -27.63 9.59
CA GLU A 43 -4.06 -26.88 8.38
C GLU A 43 -5.58 -26.60 8.33
N PRO A 44 -6.00 -25.41 7.87
CA PRO A 44 -7.41 -25.13 7.63
C PRO A 44 -7.94 -25.95 6.45
N THR A 45 -9.19 -26.39 6.56
CA THR A 45 -9.88 -27.02 5.42
C THR A 45 -10.19 -25.97 4.35
N LEU A 46 -10.43 -26.41 3.11
CA LEU A 46 -10.82 -25.51 2.02
C LEU A 46 -12.04 -24.64 2.39
N SER A 47 -13.02 -25.20 3.10
CA SER A 47 -14.19 -24.46 3.59
C SER A 47 -13.85 -23.31 4.54
N VAL A 48 -12.83 -23.48 5.39
CA VAL A 48 -12.32 -22.42 6.27
C VAL A 48 -11.51 -21.42 5.46
N VAL A 49 -10.68 -21.91 4.53
CA VAL A 49 -9.90 -21.08 3.62
C VAL A 49 -10.83 -20.12 2.85
N SER A 50 -11.93 -20.60 2.30
CA SER A 50 -12.93 -19.79 1.58
C SER A 50 -13.46 -18.61 2.39
N LYS A 51 -13.55 -18.73 3.73
CA LYS A 51 -14.01 -17.61 4.58
C LYS A 51 -13.10 -16.39 4.48
N PHE A 52 -11.78 -16.59 4.33
CA PHE A 52 -10.84 -15.48 4.12
C PHE A 52 -11.01 -14.81 2.74
N PHE A 53 -11.44 -15.54 1.71
CA PHE A 53 -11.66 -14.99 0.35
C PHE A 53 -12.98 -14.26 0.20
N LEU A 54 -14.00 -14.71 0.94
CA LEU A 54 -15.35 -14.17 0.84
C LEU A 54 -15.56 -12.97 1.76
N HIS A 55 -14.77 -12.84 2.82
CA HIS A 55 -14.93 -11.74 3.76
C HIS A 55 -14.32 -10.43 3.21
N PRO A 56 -15.07 -9.30 3.18
CA PRO A 56 -14.61 -8.04 2.60
C PRO A 56 -13.28 -7.53 3.16
N VAL A 57 -13.03 -7.75 4.45
CA VAL A 57 -11.81 -7.25 5.14
C VAL A 57 -10.55 -8.02 4.72
N THR A 58 -10.68 -9.29 4.32
CA THR A 58 -9.52 -10.17 4.07
C THR A 58 -9.35 -10.55 2.59
N LYS A 59 -10.37 -10.31 1.77
CA LYS A 59 -10.41 -10.66 0.34
C LYS A 59 -9.18 -10.18 -0.43
N ASP A 60 -8.75 -8.94 -0.21
CA ASP A 60 -7.63 -8.35 -0.95
C ASP A 60 -6.27 -8.95 -0.55
N SER A 61 -6.18 -9.54 0.65
CA SER A 61 -4.97 -10.21 1.14
C SER A 61 -4.99 -11.72 0.88
N ALA A 62 -6.05 -12.26 0.30
CA ALA A 62 -6.29 -13.69 0.27
C ALA A 62 -5.33 -14.45 -0.66
N LEU A 63 -4.94 -13.85 -1.81
CA LEU A 63 -3.93 -14.46 -2.69
C LEU A 63 -2.56 -14.51 -2.01
N TRP A 64 -2.16 -13.41 -1.37
CA TRP A 64 -0.92 -13.35 -0.60
C TRP A 64 -0.93 -14.37 0.56
N LEU A 65 -2.05 -14.53 1.25
CA LEU A 65 -2.18 -15.49 2.34
C LEU A 65 -1.87 -16.93 1.88
N LEU A 66 -2.36 -17.34 0.71
CA LEU A 66 -2.11 -18.68 0.17
C LEU A 66 -0.73 -18.84 -0.45
N THR A 67 -0.32 -17.91 -1.31
CA THR A 67 0.89 -18.06 -2.14
C THR A 67 2.15 -17.55 -1.45
N GLY A 68 2.01 -16.57 -0.56
CA GLY A 68 3.13 -15.81 -0.02
C GLY A 68 3.76 -14.83 -0.97
N GLU A 69 3.26 -14.75 -2.20
CA GLU A 69 3.65 -13.76 -3.17
C GLU A 69 2.87 -12.48 -2.88
N GLN A 70 3.59 -11.39 -2.61
CA GLN A 70 2.92 -10.10 -2.56
C GLN A 70 2.42 -9.80 -3.97
N GLN A 71 1.10 -9.71 -4.13
CA GLN A 71 0.58 -9.01 -5.28
C GLN A 71 1.10 -7.58 -5.16
N HIS A 72 2.02 -7.19 -6.05
CA HIS A 72 2.02 -5.84 -6.53
C HIS A 72 0.64 -5.66 -7.19
N VAL A 73 -0.35 -5.28 -6.39
CA VAL A 73 -1.60 -4.75 -6.91
C VAL A 73 -1.17 -3.44 -7.55
N THR A 74 -0.77 -3.50 -8.82
CA THR A 74 -1.01 -2.38 -9.71
C THR A 74 -2.51 -2.20 -9.62
N HIS A 75 -2.97 -1.22 -8.83
CA HIS A 75 -4.36 -0.81 -8.87
C HIS A 75 -4.65 -0.49 -10.34
N THR A 76 -5.27 -1.41 -11.08
CA THR A 76 -6.13 -1.02 -12.19
C THR A 76 -7.31 -0.34 -11.52
N PRO A 77 -7.47 0.98 -11.65
CA PRO A 77 -8.67 1.63 -11.17
C PRO A 77 -9.87 0.99 -11.88
N PRO A 78 -11.02 0.79 -11.20
CA PRO A 78 -12.29 0.74 -11.93
C PRO A 78 -12.36 1.99 -12.83
N ALA A 79 -12.99 1.86 -14.00
CA ALA A 79 -13.08 2.90 -15.03
C ALA A 79 -13.13 4.33 -14.45
N PRO A 80 -12.32 5.28 -14.97
CA PRO A 80 -12.07 6.55 -14.29
C PRO A 80 -13.36 7.35 -14.18
N VAL A 81 -13.94 7.35 -12.99
CA VAL A 81 -14.64 8.53 -12.51
C VAL A 81 -13.51 9.46 -12.12
N GLU A 82 -13.15 10.41 -13.00
CA GLU A 82 -12.15 11.42 -12.67
C GLU A 82 -12.51 12.00 -11.30
N PRO A 83 -11.66 11.81 -10.27
CA PRO A 83 -11.88 12.51 -9.02
C PRO A 83 -11.85 14.01 -9.32
N PRO A 84 -12.72 14.82 -8.70
CA PRO A 84 -12.84 16.24 -9.01
C PRO A 84 -11.47 16.92 -9.00
N LEU A 85 -11.21 17.82 -9.95
CA LEU A 85 -9.95 18.56 -10.14
C LEU A 85 -9.33 19.10 -8.83
N ALA A 86 -10.17 19.41 -7.84
CA ALA A 86 -9.75 19.80 -6.49
C ALA A 86 -8.86 18.76 -5.80
N TYR A 87 -9.17 17.46 -5.91
CA TYR A 87 -8.40 16.37 -5.29
C TYR A 87 -6.97 16.29 -5.83
N HIS A 88 -6.80 16.47 -7.15
CA HIS A 88 -5.47 16.51 -7.76
C HIS A 88 -4.65 17.71 -7.30
N SER A 89 -5.30 18.87 -7.16
CA SER A 89 -4.65 20.08 -6.66
C SER A 89 -4.20 19.93 -5.20
N ASP A 90 -5.03 19.32 -4.35
CA ASP A 90 -4.71 19.10 -2.94
C ASP A 90 -3.51 18.17 -2.75
N MET A 91 -3.42 17.12 -3.57
CA MET A 91 -2.28 16.21 -3.58
C MET A 91 -1.00 16.89 -4.06
N GLU A 92 -1.05 17.64 -5.18
CA GLU A 92 0.10 18.39 -5.68
C GLU A 92 0.60 19.38 -4.60
N GLN A 93 -0.30 20.11 -3.94
CA GLN A 93 0.07 21.07 -2.92
C GLN A 93 0.64 20.42 -1.65
N SER A 94 0.11 19.26 -1.24
CA SER A 94 0.66 18.47 -0.14
C SER A 94 2.09 18.01 -0.43
N LEU A 95 2.34 17.54 -1.65
CA LEU A 95 3.66 17.10 -2.08
C LEU A 95 4.66 18.27 -2.14
N ILE A 96 4.26 19.40 -2.73
CA ILE A 96 5.09 20.61 -2.77
C ILE A 96 5.47 21.03 -1.34
N THR A 97 4.50 21.04 -0.42
CA THR A 97 4.73 21.40 1.00
C THR A 97 5.69 20.43 1.67
N SER A 98 5.56 19.12 1.43
CA SER A 98 6.46 18.10 1.96
C SER A 98 7.90 18.27 1.47
N ILE A 99 8.08 18.58 0.18
CA ILE A 99 9.38 18.86 -0.41
C ILE A 99 9.98 20.13 0.19
N ALA A 100 9.21 21.21 0.29
CA ALA A 100 9.66 22.48 0.86
C ALA A 100 10.15 22.30 2.31
N ASN A 101 9.38 21.61 3.16
CA ASN A 101 9.76 21.33 4.55
C ASN A 101 11.02 20.48 4.66
N SER A 102 11.17 19.48 3.76
CA SER A 102 12.36 18.63 3.71
C SER A 102 13.60 19.43 3.30
N LEU A 103 13.47 20.30 2.30
CA LEU A 103 14.55 21.18 1.85
C LEU A 103 14.95 22.19 2.92
N GLU A 104 13.99 22.75 3.64
CA GLU A 104 14.25 23.63 4.78
C GLU A 104 15.02 22.91 5.88
N PHE A 105 14.58 21.70 6.26
CA PHE A 105 15.29 20.88 7.24
C PHE A 105 16.74 20.59 6.81
N ILE A 106 16.95 20.16 5.57
CA ILE A 106 18.27 19.80 5.04
C ILE A 106 19.18 21.05 4.92
N SER A 107 18.60 22.21 4.61
CA SER A 107 19.29 23.51 4.64
C SER A 107 19.76 23.87 6.06
N HIS A 108 18.91 23.68 7.08
CA HIS A 108 19.29 23.87 8.49
C HIS A 108 20.41 22.91 8.93
N MET A 109 20.49 21.72 8.33
CA MET A 109 21.61 20.78 8.50
C MET A 109 22.90 21.22 7.79
N LYS A 110 22.89 22.37 7.10
CA LYS A 110 24.01 22.94 6.32
C LYS A 110 24.49 22.04 5.17
N TRP A 111 23.61 21.22 4.60
CA TRP A 111 23.96 20.39 3.44
C TRP A 111 23.94 21.18 2.13
N PHE A 112 23.17 22.26 2.08
CA PHE A 112 23.21 23.26 1.02
C PHE A 112 22.69 24.61 1.56
N THR A 113 22.91 25.68 0.81
CA THR A 113 22.37 27.01 1.10
C THR A 113 21.45 27.44 -0.04
N PRO A 114 20.16 27.74 0.22
CA PRO A 114 19.26 28.20 -0.82
C PRO A 114 19.73 29.54 -1.40
N GLY A 115 19.50 29.74 -2.70
CA GLY A 115 19.77 31.01 -3.35
C GLY A 115 18.80 32.10 -2.86
N THR A 116 19.25 33.35 -2.87
CA THR A 116 18.50 34.51 -2.35
C THR A 116 17.25 34.87 -3.14
N GLN A 117 17.07 34.31 -4.34
CA GLN A 117 15.99 34.69 -5.26
C GLN A 117 14.78 33.75 -5.24
N ALA A 118 14.86 32.60 -4.55
CA ALA A 118 13.79 31.60 -4.53
C ALA A 118 13.64 30.98 -3.14
N GLY A 119 12.40 30.92 -2.65
CA GLY A 119 12.03 30.29 -1.39
C GLY A 119 11.87 28.77 -1.50
N TYR A 120 11.69 28.09 -0.36
CA TYR A 120 11.54 26.63 -0.33
C TYR A 120 10.32 26.11 -1.09
N GLN A 121 9.24 26.89 -1.14
CA GLN A 121 8.06 26.60 -1.94
C GLN A 121 8.36 26.61 -3.45
N ASP A 122 9.19 27.55 -3.92
CA ASP A 122 9.57 27.64 -5.33
C ASP A 122 10.34 26.39 -5.78
N TYR A 123 11.24 25.88 -4.93
CA TYR A 123 11.91 24.60 -5.20
C TYR A 123 10.92 23.43 -5.27
N GLY A 124 9.90 23.41 -4.40
CA GLY A 124 8.84 22.40 -4.44
C GLY A 124 8.10 22.40 -5.78
N HIS A 125 7.74 23.58 -6.30
CA HIS A 125 7.11 23.71 -7.61
C HIS A 125 8.02 23.30 -8.76
N ILE A 126 9.30 23.70 -8.72
CA ILE A 126 10.29 23.34 -9.75
C ILE A 126 10.49 21.83 -9.80
N ILE A 127 10.68 21.19 -8.64
CA ILE A 127 10.86 19.74 -8.53
C ILE A 127 9.61 19.01 -9.03
N LEU A 128 8.40 19.44 -8.64
CA LEU A 128 7.18 18.82 -9.14
C LEU A 128 7.05 18.92 -10.66
N ARG A 129 7.37 20.08 -11.24
CA ARG A 129 7.38 20.31 -12.70
C ARG A 129 8.32 19.33 -13.41
N ASP A 130 9.52 19.16 -12.88
CA ASP A 130 10.55 18.31 -13.49
C ASP A 130 10.26 16.81 -13.29
N LEU A 131 9.53 16.43 -12.22
CA LEU A 131 9.07 15.06 -11.98
C LEU A 131 7.84 14.67 -12.83
N LYS A 132 6.97 15.63 -13.16
CA LYS A 132 5.74 15.41 -13.93
C LYS A 132 5.94 14.57 -15.21
N PRO A 133 6.94 14.83 -16.08
CA PRO A 133 7.17 14.00 -17.26
C PRO A 133 7.58 12.56 -16.94
N ILE A 134 8.31 12.33 -15.85
CA ILE A 134 8.77 10.98 -15.43
C ILE A 134 7.59 10.16 -14.91
N LEU A 135 6.75 10.80 -14.08
CA LEU A 135 5.50 10.22 -13.59
C LEU A 135 4.56 9.85 -14.75
N GLN A 136 4.53 10.67 -15.81
CA GLN A 136 3.72 10.41 -17.01
C GLN A 136 4.33 9.34 -17.93
N GLN A 137 5.66 9.29 -18.12
CA GLN A 137 6.32 8.26 -18.94
C GLN A 137 6.12 6.83 -18.39
N SER A 138 6.02 6.71 -17.07
CA SER A 138 5.72 5.46 -16.36
C SER A 138 4.38 4.84 -16.81
N SER A 139 3.45 5.67 -17.31
CA SER A 139 2.16 5.21 -17.84
C SER A 139 2.25 4.69 -19.28
N VAL A 140 3.19 5.17 -20.10
CA VAL A 140 3.29 4.86 -21.53
C VAL A 140 4.10 3.59 -21.79
N ALA A 141 5.22 3.41 -21.07
CA ALA A 141 6.09 2.23 -21.22
C ALA A 141 5.38 0.91 -20.85
N HIS A 142 4.31 0.95 -20.07
CA HIS A 142 3.52 -0.23 -19.73
C HIS A 142 2.59 -0.69 -20.86
N ASN A 143 2.27 0.20 -21.82
CA ASN A 143 1.32 -0.08 -22.90
C ASN A 143 1.99 -0.74 -24.12
N GLU A 144 3.28 -0.49 -24.34
CA GLU A 144 4.03 -1.02 -25.49
C GLU A 144 4.43 -2.49 -25.30
N LYS A 145 4.75 -2.91 -24.06
CA LYS A 145 5.01 -4.33 -23.72
C LYS A 145 3.78 -5.25 -23.81
N ARG A 146 2.57 -4.72 -23.97
CA ARG A 146 1.35 -5.52 -24.18
C ARG A 146 1.01 -5.74 -25.66
N ARG A 147 1.76 -5.14 -26.60
CA ARG A 147 1.50 -5.23 -28.04
C ARG A 147 2.56 -6.01 -28.84
N ALA A 148 3.55 -6.61 -28.17
CA ALA A 148 4.57 -7.45 -28.78
C ALA A 148 4.41 -8.91 -28.34
#